data_AF-A0A962MGL5-F1
#
_entry.id   AF-A0A962MGL5-F1
#
_cell.length_a   1.000
_cell.length_b   1.000
_cell.length_c   1.000
_cell.angle_alpha   90.00
_cell.angle_beta   90.00
_cell.angle_gamma   90.00
#
_symmetry.space_group_name_H-M   'P 1'
#
loop_
_entity.id
_entity.type
_entity.pdbx_description
1 polymer ?
#
loop_
_entity_poly.entity_id
_entity_poly.type
_entity_poly.pdbx_seq_one_letter_code
_entity_poly.pdbx_strand_id
1 'polypeptide(L)'
;QGQMDRWSIVATLNYLEHDAEVDIVLAKVPVYNTDSGRQTISAMVDLADLTRSGFINGDISTVMSPRTVLTWAENARLFNDVGFAFRLTFLNKCDETERPIIAEYYQRCFGEELPESGIQPILV
;
A
#
# COMPACT_ATOMS: atom_id res chain seq x y z
N GLN A 1 -32.35 3.54 -6.31
CA GLN A 1 -31.34 4.57 -6.63
C GLN A 1 -31.51 5.69 -5.59
N GLY A 2 -30.53 5.87 -4.70
CA GLY A 2 -30.54 7.00 -3.76
C GLY A 2 -30.14 8.26 -4.52
N GLN A 3 -31.05 9.22 -4.60
CA GLN A 3 -30.90 10.40 -5.44
C GLN A 3 -30.03 11.44 -4.68
N MET A 4 -28.86 11.78 -5.24
CA MET A 4 -27.87 12.68 -4.62
C MET A 4 -28.34 14.13 -4.48
N ASP A 5 -29.40 14.50 -5.20
CA ASP A 5 -30.10 15.79 -5.11
C ASP A 5 -30.80 16.04 -3.76
N ARG A 6 -30.89 15.02 -2.89
CA ARG A 6 -31.45 15.14 -1.53
C ARG A 6 -30.43 15.48 -0.44
N TRP A 7 -29.18 15.74 -0.81
CA TRP A 7 -28.11 16.06 0.13
C TRP A 7 -27.77 17.55 0.01
N SER A 8 -27.96 18.29 1.10
CA SER A 8 -27.70 19.74 1.12
C SER A 8 -26.21 20.10 1.21
N ILE A 9 -25.35 19.14 1.58
CA ILE A 9 -23.90 19.32 1.71
C ILE A 9 -23.21 18.05 1.20
N VAL A 10 -22.23 18.24 0.32
CA VAL A 10 -21.31 17.19 -0.15
C VAL A 10 -19.89 17.67 0.16
N ALA A 11 -19.09 16.81 0.78
CA ALA A 11 -17.69 17.06 1.05
C ALA A 11 -16.85 15.96 0.41
N THR A 12 -15.72 16.35 -0.19
CA THR A 12 -14.78 15.43 -0.82
C THR A 12 -13.63 15.16 0.13
N LEU A 13 -13.35 13.89 0.42
CA LEU A 13 -12.18 13.47 1.19
C LEU A 13 -11.14 12.89 0.24
N ASN A 14 -10.03 13.60 0.09
CA ASN A 14 -8.87 13.17 -0.69
C ASN A 14 -7.84 12.47 0.21
N TYR A 15 -6.75 12.01 -0.41
CA TYR A 15 -5.60 11.47 0.31
C TYR A 15 -4.93 12.54 1.18
N LEU A 16 -4.30 12.08 2.26
CA LEU A 16 -3.56 12.93 3.18
C LEU A 16 -2.20 13.29 2.59
N GLU A 17 -1.59 14.34 3.11
CA GLU A 17 -0.17 14.60 2.87
C GLU A 17 0.68 13.44 3.43
N HIS A 18 1.81 13.16 2.77
CA HIS A 18 2.71 12.05 3.10
C HIS A 18 3.04 11.98 4.59
N ASP A 19 3.55 13.08 5.15
CA ASP A 19 3.96 13.15 6.57
C ASP A 19 2.79 12.89 7.53
N ALA A 20 1.58 13.35 7.18
CA ALA A 20 0.40 13.11 7.99
C ALA A 20 -0.02 11.63 7.97
N GLU A 21 0.11 10.95 6.83
CA GLU A 21 -0.15 9.51 6.74
C GLU A 21 0.89 8.70 7.53
N VAL A 22 2.18 9.06 7.42
CA VAL A 22 3.27 8.46 8.21
C VAL A 22 3.00 8.59 9.71
N ASP A 23 2.65 9.79 10.19
CA ASP A 23 2.36 10.04 11.60
C ASP A 23 1.16 9.24 12.11
N ILE A 24 0.11 9.10 11.29
CA ILE A 24 -1.05 8.27 11.62
C ILE A 24 -0.65 6.79 11.75
N VAL A 25 0.15 6.27 10.83
CA VAL A 25 0.61 4.88 10.86
C VAL A 25 1.49 4.64 12.09
N LEU A 26 2.43 5.55 12.39
CA LEU A 26 3.30 5.47 13.57
C LEU A 26 2.52 5.56 14.89
N ALA A 27 1.47 6.38 14.94
CA ALA A 27 0.60 6.47 16.11
C ALA A 27 -0.18 5.17 16.37
N LYS A 28 -0.47 4.39 15.33
CA LYS A 28 -1.16 3.09 15.43
C LYS A 28 -0.21 1.92 15.64
N VAL A 29 0.98 1.98 15.05
CA VAL A 29 2.00 0.92 15.15
C VAL A 29 3.29 1.51 15.74
N PRO A 30 3.30 1.85 17.05
CA PRO A 30 4.39 2.60 17.68
C PRO A 30 5.73 1.84 17.72
N VAL A 31 5.73 0.54 17.42
CA VAL A 31 6.96 -0.27 17.30
C VAL A 31 7.86 0.23 16.17
N TYR A 32 7.29 0.83 15.12
CA TYR A 32 8.04 1.45 14.03
C TYR A 32 8.55 2.87 14.36
N ASN A 33 8.29 3.39 15.56
CA ASN A 33 8.77 4.71 16.00
C ASN A 33 10.26 4.66 16.42
N THR A 34 11.10 4.19 15.51
CA THR A 34 12.56 4.20 15.56
C THR A 34 13.08 4.84 14.27
N ASP A 35 14.34 5.28 14.21
CA ASP A 35 14.86 5.94 13.01
C ASP A 35 14.74 5.05 11.76
N SER A 36 15.07 3.76 11.88
CA SER A 36 14.92 2.79 10.80
C SER A 36 13.45 2.48 10.50
N GLY A 37 12.61 2.31 11.53
CA GLY A 37 11.18 2.02 11.32
C GLY A 37 10.43 3.17 10.65
N ARG A 38 10.79 4.42 10.97
CA ARG A 38 10.24 5.62 10.32
C ARG A 38 10.58 5.68 8.83
N GLN A 39 11.81 5.32 8.46
CA GLN A 39 12.19 5.20 7.04
C GLN A 39 11.39 4.11 6.33
N THR A 40 11.17 2.95 6.98
CA THR A 40 10.33 1.89 6.43
C THR A 40 8.88 2.37 6.21
N ILE A 41 8.27 3.04 7.20
CA ILE A 41 6.90 3.55 7.05
C ILE A 41 6.84 4.64 5.97
N SER A 42 7.83 5.53 5.88
CA SER A 42 7.92 6.50 4.79
C SER A 42 7.91 5.80 3.44
N ALA A 43 8.76 4.79 3.23
CA ALA A 43 8.81 4.04 1.98
C ALA A 43 7.49 3.30 1.68
N MET A 44 6.77 2.84 2.71
CA MET A 44 5.44 2.26 2.52
C MET A 44 4.41 3.28 2.02
N VAL A 45 4.47 4.52 2.51
CA VAL A 45 3.59 5.62 2.06
C VAL A 45 4.00 6.10 0.67
N ASP A 46 5.30 6.20 0.37
CA ASP A 46 5.82 6.54 -0.96
C ASP A 46 5.30 5.55 -2.02
N LEU A 47 5.31 4.25 -1.69
CA LEU A 47 4.76 3.22 -2.57
C LEU A 47 3.25 3.43 -2.76
N ALA A 48 2.51 3.73 -1.69
CA ALA A 48 1.08 4.02 -1.79
C ALA A 48 0.82 5.22 -2.72
N ASP A 49 1.64 6.26 -2.67
CA ASP A 49 1.55 7.43 -3.55
C ASP A 49 1.87 7.11 -5.01
N LEU A 50 2.83 6.22 -5.27
CA LEU A 50 3.05 5.68 -6.61
C LEU A 50 1.83 4.90 -7.12
N THR A 51 1.17 4.08 -6.29
CA THR A 51 -0.05 3.38 -6.70
C THR A 51 -1.21 4.34 -6.96
N ARG A 52 -1.34 5.41 -6.17
CA ARG A 52 -2.36 6.46 -6.40
C ARG A 52 -2.11 7.19 -7.72
N SER A 53 -0.85 7.50 -8.01
CA SER A 53 -0.45 8.12 -9.27
C SER A 53 -0.70 7.19 -10.47
N GLY A 54 -0.31 5.92 -10.36
CA GLY A 54 -0.58 4.91 -11.38
C GLY A 54 -2.08 4.70 -11.64
N PHE A 55 -2.91 4.76 -10.60
CA PHE A 55 -4.36 4.69 -10.74
C PHE A 55 -4.93 5.90 -11.51
N ILE A 56 -4.43 7.12 -11.22
CA ILE A 56 -4.84 8.34 -11.93
C ILE A 56 -4.43 8.29 -13.40
N ASN A 57 -3.26 7.72 -13.70
CA ASN A 57 -2.75 7.56 -15.06
C ASN A 57 -3.43 6.42 -15.84
N GLY A 58 -4.10 5.50 -15.13
CA GLY A 58 -4.73 4.31 -15.72
C GLY A 58 -3.77 3.12 -15.90
N ASP A 59 -2.59 3.15 -15.28
CA ASP A 59 -1.59 2.08 -15.33
C ASP A 59 -1.99 0.88 -14.44
N ILE A 60 -2.73 1.14 -13.36
CA ILE A 60 -3.23 0.11 -12.44
C ILE A 60 -4.70 0.38 -12.08
N SER A 61 -5.44 -0.67 -11.76
CA SER A 61 -6.85 -0.63 -11.41
C SER A 61 -7.12 -0.66 -9.90
N THR A 62 -6.10 -0.96 -9.10
CA THR A 62 -6.21 -1.09 -7.64
C THR A 62 -5.37 -0.03 -6.92
N VAL A 63 -5.97 0.70 -5.98
CA VAL A 63 -5.30 1.78 -5.24
C VAL A 63 -5.07 1.43 -3.77
N MET A 64 -3.98 1.93 -3.18
CA MET A 64 -3.71 1.82 -1.75
C MET A 64 -4.33 2.98 -0.97
N SER A 65 -5.21 2.63 -0.02
CA SER A 65 -5.71 3.56 1.00
C SER A 65 -4.75 3.63 2.19
N PRO A 66 -4.85 4.68 3.04
CA PRO A 66 -4.10 4.71 4.31
C PRO A 66 -4.36 3.51 5.21
N ARG A 67 -5.55 2.91 5.13
CA ARG A 67 -5.86 1.66 5.84
C ARG A 67 -5.03 0.49 5.32
N THR A 68 -4.79 0.43 4.01
CA THR A 68 -3.98 -0.61 3.39
C THR A 68 -2.54 -0.51 3.88
N VAL A 69 -1.97 0.71 3.95
CA VAL A 69 -0.63 0.96 4.49
C VAL A 69 -0.54 0.53 5.95
N LEU A 70 -1.53 0.89 6.77
CA LEU A 70 -1.58 0.48 8.18
C LEU A 70 -1.61 -1.06 8.33
N THR A 71 -2.50 -1.74 7.61
CA THR A 71 -2.57 -3.22 7.65
C THR A 71 -1.28 -3.86 7.15
N TRP A 72 -0.63 -3.27 6.14
CA TRP A 72 0.66 -3.75 5.67
C TRP A 72 1.74 -3.63 6.74
N ALA A 73 1.84 -2.49 7.41
CA ALA A 73 2.78 -2.29 8.52
C ALA A 73 2.55 -3.28 9.67
N GLU A 74 1.28 -3.53 10.04
CA GLU A 74 0.93 -4.52 11.06
C GLU A 74 1.35 -5.94 10.64
N ASN A 75 1.06 -6.33 9.39
CA ASN A 75 1.44 -7.64 8.86
C ASN A 75 2.96 -7.79 8.76
N ALA A 76 3.69 -6.75 8.34
CA ALA A 76 5.14 -6.76 8.23
C ALA A 76 5.79 -7.02 9.60
N ARG A 77 5.22 -6.43 10.67
CA ARG A 77 5.64 -6.71 12.04
C ARG A 77 5.34 -8.16 12.46
N LEU A 78 4.17 -8.69 12.11
CA LEU A 78 3.76 -10.04 12.50
C LEU A 78 4.60 -11.13 11.82
N PHE A 79 4.87 -10.96 10.53
CA PHE A 79 5.65 -11.92 9.74
C PHE A 79 7.15 -11.66 9.76
N ASN A 80 7.58 -10.50 10.27
CA ASN A 80 8.95 -10.01 10.23
C ASN A 80 9.54 -9.99 8.79
N ASP A 81 8.67 -9.71 7.81
CA ASP A 81 8.99 -9.65 6.38
C ASP A 81 8.07 -8.63 5.69
N VAL A 82 8.67 -7.54 5.21
CA VAL A 82 7.97 -6.42 4.57
C VAL A 82 7.42 -6.83 3.19
N GLY A 83 8.19 -7.56 2.39
CA GLY A 83 7.81 -7.97 1.05
C GLY A 83 6.71 -9.03 1.05
N PHE A 84 6.80 -10.00 1.97
CA PHE A 84 5.74 -10.99 2.17
C PHE A 84 4.44 -10.34 2.64
N ALA A 85 4.52 -9.42 3.61
CA ALA A 85 3.35 -8.69 4.08
C ALA A 85 2.72 -7.81 2.99
N PHE A 86 3.53 -7.22 2.10
CA PHE A 86 3.04 -6.45 0.95
C PHE A 86 2.22 -7.33 0.01
N ARG A 87 2.73 -8.54 -0.28
CA ARG A 87 2.06 -9.51 -1.15
C ARG A 87 0.67 -9.87 -0.64
N LEU A 88 0.57 -10.22 0.63
CA LEU A 88 -0.70 -10.58 1.27
C LEU A 88 -1.68 -9.40 1.32
N THR A 89 -1.17 -8.20 1.56
CA THR A 89 -2.01 -7.02 1.83
C THR A 89 -2.52 -6.38 0.54
N PHE A 90 -1.70 -6.34 -0.50
CA PHE A 90 -1.98 -5.58 -1.73
C PHE A 90 -1.77 -6.38 -3.01
N LEU A 91 -0.57 -6.93 -3.26
CA LEU A 91 -0.22 -7.52 -4.57
C LEU A 91 -1.17 -8.64 -5.00
N ASN A 92 -1.60 -9.50 -4.08
CA ASN A 92 -2.51 -10.61 -4.37
C ASN A 92 -3.91 -10.16 -4.81
N LYS A 93 -4.28 -8.90 -4.54
CA LYS A 93 -5.56 -8.32 -4.97
C LYS A 93 -5.49 -7.66 -6.34
N CYS A 94 -4.28 -7.41 -6.84
CA CYS A 94 -4.06 -6.72 -8.11
C CYS A 94 -4.13 -7.71 -9.28
N ASP A 95 -4.50 -7.19 -10.45
CA ASP A 95 -4.51 -7.96 -11.68
C ASP A 95 -3.10 -8.46 -12.03
N GLU A 96 -2.99 -9.67 -12.58
CA GLU A 96 -1.70 -10.27 -12.90
C GLU A 96 -0.90 -9.46 -13.93
N THR A 97 -1.60 -8.77 -14.84
CA THR A 97 -1.00 -7.90 -15.85
C THR A 97 -0.37 -6.64 -15.26
N GLU A 98 -0.84 -6.19 -14.09
CA GLU A 98 -0.36 -4.99 -13.38
C GLU A 98 0.78 -5.30 -12.39
N ARG A 99 0.96 -6.58 -12.01
CA ARG A 99 1.98 -7.01 -11.03
C ARG A 99 3.41 -6.58 -11.38
N PRO A 100 3.88 -6.59 -12.65
CA PRO A 100 5.20 -6.09 -13.00
C PRO A 100 5.39 -4.60 -12.68
N ILE A 101 4.36 -3.78 -12.94
CA ILE A 101 4.37 -2.34 -12.66
C ILE A 101 4.44 -2.12 -11.14
N ILE A 102 3.65 -2.86 -10.37
CA ILE A 102 3.65 -2.78 -8.91
C ILE A 102 4.99 -3.25 -8.32
N ALA A 103 5.60 -4.28 -8.91
CA ALA A 103 6.93 -4.73 -8.49
C ALA A 103 8.00 -3.67 -8.75
N GLU A 104 7.90 -2.92 -9.85
CA GLU A 104 8.76 -1.77 -10.11
C GLU A 104 8.57 -0.66 -9.06
N TYR A 105 7.33 -0.34 -8.69
CA TYR A 105 7.06 0.63 -7.61
C TYR A 105 7.68 0.18 -6.29
N TYR A 106 7.55 -1.10 -5.95
CA TYR A 106 8.19 -1.67 -4.77
C TYR A 106 9.71 -1.53 -4.81
N GLN A 107 10.34 -1.89 -5.93
CA GLN A 107 11.78 -1.77 -6.11
C GLN A 107 12.27 -0.33 -6.03
N ARG A 108 11.51 0.64 -6.57
CA ARG A 108 11.84 2.07 -6.48
C ARG A 108 11.82 2.59 -5.04
N CYS A 109 10.89 2.12 -4.21
CA CYS A 109 10.76 2.57 -2.81
C CYS A 109 11.68 1.84 -1.84
N PHE A 110 11.90 0.53 -2.03
CA PHE A 110 12.64 -0.32 -1.08
C PHE A 110 14.04 -0.71 -1.57
N GLY A 111 14.36 -0.52 -2.85
CA GLY A 111 15.63 -0.94 -3.43
C GLY A 111 15.79 -2.46 -3.55
N GLU A 112 14.73 -3.22 -3.31
CA GLU A 112 14.72 -4.68 -3.29
C GLU A 112 13.69 -5.21 -4.29
N GLU A 113 14.00 -6.33 -4.95
CA GLU A 113 13.02 -7.02 -5.79
C GLU A 113 12.05 -7.80 -4.90
N LEU A 114 10.77 -7.81 -5.27
CA LEU A 114 9.82 -8.70 -4.62
C LEU A 114 10.23 -10.14 -4.92
N PRO A 115 10.43 -10.99 -3.89
CA PRO A 115 10.77 -12.39 -4.11
C PRO A 115 9.70 -13.00 -5.02
N GLU A 116 10.16 -13.61 -6.12
CA GLU A 116 9.34 -13.98 -7.28
C GLU A 116 7.98 -14.56 -6.90
N SER A 117 7.01 -14.25 -7.76
CA SER A 117 5.69 -14.85 -7.89
C SER A 117 5.76 -16.36 -8.14
N GLY A 118 6.23 -17.12 -7.16
CA GLY A 118 6.08 -18.56 -7.09
C GLY A 118 4.87 -18.90 -6.23
N ILE A 119 3.66 -18.88 -6.81
CA ILE A 119 2.76 -19.98 -6.46
C ILE A 119 3.46 -21.19 -7.05
N GLN A 120 4.19 -21.96 -6.24
CA GLN A 120 4.50 -23.33 -6.61
C GLN A 120 3.13 -24.02 -6.71
N PRO A 121 2.65 -24.42 -7.89
CA PRO A 121 1.49 -25.29 -7.93
C PRO A 121 1.90 -26.53 -7.15
N ILE A 122 1.31 -26.72 -5.97
CA ILE A 122 1.30 -28.01 -5.30
C ILE A 122 0.58 -28.96 -6.24
N LEU A 123 1.34 -29.63 -7.10
CA LEU A 123 0.88 -30.80 -7.82
C LEU A 123 0.61 -31.87 -6.76
N VAL A 124 -0.67 -32.06 -6.44
CA VAL A 124 -1.17 -33.26 -5.77
C VAL A 124 -1.63 -34.22 -6.84
#